data_AF-A0A0F8XMD4-F1
#
_entry.id   AF-A0A0F8XMD4-F1
#
_cell.length_a   1.000
_cell.length_b   1.000
_cell.length_c   1.000
_cell.angle_alpha   90.00
_cell.angle_beta   90.00
_cell.angle_gamma   90.00
#
_symmetry.space_group_name_H-M   'P 1'
#
loop_
_entity.id
_entity.type
_entity.pdbx_description
1 polymer ?
#
loop_
_entity_poly.entity_id
_entity_poly.type
_entity_poly.pdbx_seq_one_letter_code
_entity_poly.pdbx_strand_id
1 'polypeptide(L)' 'MKIKLTKLVCKKCGHFWIPKVEEVRQCPKCKSAWWDKDV' A
#
# COMPACT_ATOMS: atom_id res chain seq x y z
N MET A 1 -2.38 3.84 24.22
CA MET A 1 -2.74 4.30 22.85
C MET A 1 -2.56 3.13 21.87
N LYS A 2 -3.61 2.70 21.16
CA LYS A 2 -3.50 1.67 20.11
C LYS A 2 -3.22 2.37 18.78
N ILE A 3 -1.98 2.31 18.31
CA ILE A 3 -1.59 2.82 16.98
C ILE A 3 -2.20 1.82 15.97
N LYS A 4 -3.24 2.23 15.23
CA LYS A 4 -3.77 1.43 14.11
C LYS A 4 -2.75 1.50 12.97
N LEU A 5 -1.84 0.52 12.90
CA LEU A 5 -0.99 0.34 11.72
C LEU A 5 -1.81 -0.30 10.60
N THR A 6 -2.37 0.51 9.71
CA THR A 6 -2.99 0.03 8.47
C THR A 6 -1.90 -0.48 7.54
N LYS A 7 -1.66 -1.79 7.52
CA LYS A 7 -0.70 -2.39 6.58
C LYS A 7 -1.33 -2.43 5.18
N LEU A 8 -0.59 -1.96 4.18
CA LEU A 8 -1.00 -2.03 2.78
C LEU A 8 -0.24 -3.13 2.07
N VAL A 9 -0.91 -3.78 1.12
CA VAL A 9 -0.33 -4.77 0.22
C VAL A 9 -0.65 -4.39 -1.21
N CYS A 10 0.37 -4.39 -2.07
CA CYS A 10 0.18 -4.20 -3.50
C CYS A 10 -0.29 -5.51 -4.12
N LYS A 11 -1.51 -5.54 -4.62
CA LYS A 11 -2.11 -6.68 -5.32
C LYS A 11 -1.43 -7.01 -6.64
N LYS A 12 -0.70 -6.05 -7.23
CA LYS A 12 0.08 -6.26 -8.46
C LYS A 12 1.41 -6.97 -8.26
N CYS A 13 2.19 -6.59 -7.23
CA CYS A 13 3.55 -7.09 -7.04
C CYS A 13 3.76 -7.85 -5.72
N GLY A 14 2.73 -7.95 -4.88
CA GLY A 14 2.77 -8.60 -3.57
C GLY A 14 3.57 -7.85 -2.50
N HIS A 15 4.06 -6.64 -2.78
CA HIS A 15 4.83 -5.88 -1.79
C HIS A 15 3.94 -5.42 -0.65
N PHE A 16 4.39 -5.58 0.59
CA PHE A 16 3.71 -5.08 1.78
C PHE A 16 4.48 -3.90 2.37
N TRP A 17 3.78 -2.85 2.80
CA TRP A 17 4.38 -1.71 3.48
C TRP A 17 3.42 -1.07 4.47
N ILE A 18 3.98 -0.30 5.40
CA ILE A 18 3.22 0.56 6.29
C ILE A 18 3.22 1.96 5.67
N PRO A 19 2.07 2.50 5.28
CA PRO A 19 1.98 3.84 4.73
C PRO A 19 2.33 4.87 5.81
N LYS A 20 3.18 5.83 5.44
CA LYS A 20 3.51 6.99 6.29
C LYS A 20 2.53 8.15 6.10
N VAL A 21 1.69 8.06 5.06
CA VAL A 21 0.69 9.06 4.67
C VAL A 21 -0.66 8.36 4.55
N GLU A 22 -1.76 9.05 4.80
CA GLU A 22 -3.10 8.46 4.71
C GLU A 22 -3.45 8.04 3.28
N GLU A 23 -3.04 8.84 2.28
CA GLU A 23 -3.34 8.59 0.88
C GLU A 23 -2.12 8.05 0.14
N VAL A 24 -2.05 6.73 -0.03
CA VAL A 24 -1.04 6.10 -0.91
C VAL A 24 -1.59 5.99 -2.31
N ARG A 25 -1.06 6.80 -3.23
CA ARG A 25 -1.45 6.77 -4.64
C ARG A 25 -0.74 5.70 -5.45
N GLN A 26 0.45 5.26 -5.02
CA GLN A 26 1.29 4.34 -5.80
C GLN A 26 2.04 3.35 -4.90
N CYS A 27 2.25 2.13 -5.39
CA CYS A 27 3.12 1.17 -4.72
C CYS A 27 4.58 1.67 -4.71
N PRO A 28 5.27 1.67 -3.56
CA PRO A 28 6.67 2.13 -3.49
C PRO A 28 7.66 1.21 -4.23
N LYS A 29 7.30 -0.06 -4.47
CA LYS A 29 8.15 -1.03 -5.17
C LYS A 29 7.99 -0.98 -6.68
N CYS A 30 6.76 -1.16 -7.19
CA CYS A 30 6.51 -1.25 -8.63
C CYS A 30 5.96 0.04 -9.26
N LYS A 31 5.77 1.11 -8.45
CA LYS A 31 5.21 2.41 -8.86
C LYS A 31 3.82 2.33 -9.51
N SER A 32 3.14 1.19 -9.39
CA SER A 32 1.77 1.04 -9.90
C SER A 32 0.81 1.90 -9.09
N ALA A 33 0.00 2.70 -9.78
CA ALA A 33 -1.07 3.47 -9.16
C ALA A 33 -2.24 2.60 -8.67
N TRP A 34 -2.40 1.43 -9.28
CA TRP A 34 -3.47 0.46 -8.97
C TRP A 34 -2.96 -0.62 -8.02
N TRP A 35 -2.32 -0.22 -6.93
CA TRP A 35 -1.73 -1.18 -6.00
C TRP A 35 -2.79 -1.87 -5.14
N ASP A 36 -3.93 -1.23 -4.89
CA ASP A 36 -5.04 -1.75 -4.07
C ASP A 36 -6.13 -2.47 -4.87
N LYS A 37 -6.16 -2.28 -6.20
CA LYS A 37 -7.16 -2.89 -7.08
C LYS A 37 -6.80 -4.34 -7.41
N ASP A 38 -7.79 -5.23 -7.31
CA ASP A 38 -7.75 -6.53 -7.96
C ASP A 38 -7.84 -6.26 -9.47
N VAL A 39 -6.74 -6.53 -10.17
CA VAL A 39 -6.74 -6.63 -11.64
C VAL A 39 -7.44 -7.93 -12.03
#